data_AF-A0A3D8PBL5-F1
#
_entry.id   AF-A0A3D8PBL5-F1
#
_cell.length_a   1.000
_cell.length_b   1.000
_cell.length_c   1.000
_cell.angle_alpha   90.00
_cell.angle_beta   90.00
_cell.angle_gamma   90.00
#
_symmetry.space_group_name_H-M   'P 1'
#
loop_
_entity.id
_entity.type
_entity.pdbx_description
1 polymer ?
#
loop_
_entity_poly.entity_id
_entity_poly.type
_entity_poly.pdbx_seq_one_letter_code
_entity_poly.pdbx_strand_id
1 'polypeptide(L)'
;MAGGWARDDAVNEQIEVSTQEAIERMRLRNAQRVEQESAAICDECDEPIPEARRRAIPGVRLCVACQSGRDKAWRPRAGINRRGSKDSQLK
;
A
#
# COMPACT_ATOMS: atom_id res chain seq x y z
N MET A 1 18.09 -33.21 -11.71
CA MET A 1 17.05 -32.17 -11.57
C MET A 1 16.13 -32.60 -10.44
N ALA A 2 16.22 -31.96 -9.27
CA ALA A 2 15.55 -32.42 -8.06
C ALA A 2 14.24 -31.65 -7.84
N GLY A 3 13.16 -32.09 -8.48
CA GLY A 3 11.78 -31.62 -8.25
C GLY A 3 10.98 -32.59 -7.35
N GLY A 4 11.61 -33.18 -6.34
CA GLY A 4 11.08 -34.39 -5.70
C GLY A 4 9.89 -34.24 -4.73
N TRP A 5 9.46 -33.03 -4.37
CA TRP A 5 8.50 -32.83 -3.26
C TRP A 5 7.50 -31.67 -3.44
N ALA A 6 7.60 -30.87 -4.50
CA ALA A 6 6.70 -29.75 -4.77
C ALA A 6 6.03 -29.92 -6.14
N ARG A 7 4.73 -29.60 -6.25
CA ARG A 7 4.06 -29.51 -7.57
C ARG A 7 4.80 -28.49 -8.43
N ASP A 8 4.95 -28.76 -9.73
CA ASP A 8 5.78 -27.96 -10.66
C ASP A 8 5.43 -26.46 -10.69
N ASP A 9 4.24 -26.07 -10.21
CA ASP A 9 3.74 -24.69 -10.23
C ASP A 9 3.59 -24.03 -8.84
N ALA A 10 3.95 -24.72 -7.76
CA ALA A 10 3.68 -24.25 -6.40
C ALA A 10 4.32 -22.88 -6.05
N VAL A 11 5.45 -22.55 -6.68
CA VAL A 11 6.13 -21.24 -6.50
C VAL A 11 5.36 -20.12 -7.19
N ASN A 12 4.84 -20.36 -8.40
CA ASN A 12 4.07 -19.35 -9.12
C ASN A 12 2.73 -19.12 -8.42
N GLU A 13 2.04 -20.18 -7.98
CA GLU A 13 0.82 -20.07 -7.16
C GLU A 13 1.10 -19.21 -5.90
N GLN A 14 2.27 -19.35 -5.27
CA GLN A 14 2.65 -18.52 -4.13
C GLN A 14 2.83 -17.05 -4.50
N ILE A 15 3.49 -16.76 -5.63
CA ILE A 15 3.71 -15.40 -6.14
C ILE A 15 2.37 -14.74 -6.45
N GLU A 16 1.49 -15.41 -7.19
CA GLU A 16 0.18 -14.89 -7.58
C GLU A 16 -0.66 -14.51 -6.36
N VAL A 17 -0.75 -15.42 -5.37
CA VAL A 17 -1.50 -15.12 -4.14
C VAL A 17 -0.91 -13.91 -3.40
N SER A 18 0.42 -13.84 -3.26
CA SER A 18 1.06 -12.73 -2.53
C SER A 18 0.90 -11.38 -3.23
N THR A 19 0.86 -11.39 -4.56
CA THR A 19 0.65 -10.17 -5.36
C THR A 19 -0.82 -9.73 -5.31
N GLN A 20 -1.77 -10.66 -5.40
CA GLN A 20 -3.19 -10.39 -5.21
C GLN A 20 -3.48 -9.77 -3.84
N GLU A 21 -2.96 -10.36 -2.76
CA GLU A 21 -3.10 -9.80 -1.40
C GLU A 21 -2.50 -8.39 -1.27
N ALA A 22 -1.38 -8.11 -1.96
CA ALA A 22 -0.79 -6.76 -1.97
C ALA A 22 -1.70 -5.76 -2.70
N ILE A 23 -2.27 -6.15 -3.85
CA ILE A 23 -3.19 -5.32 -4.63
C ILE A 23 -4.47 -5.03 -3.83
N GLU A 24 -5.07 -6.05 -3.20
CA GLU A 24 -6.28 -5.89 -2.39
C GLU A 24 -6.06 -4.93 -1.22
N ARG A 25 -4.92 -5.03 -0.52
CA ARG A 25 -4.55 -4.08 0.54
C ARG A 25 -4.39 -2.65 0.02
N MET A 26 -3.92 -2.47 -1.21
CA MET A 26 -3.86 -1.14 -1.83
C MET A 26 -5.26 -0.63 -2.18
N ARG A 27 -6.12 -1.48 -2.76
CA ARG A 27 -7.51 -1.13 -3.11
C ARG A 27 -8.33 -0.70 -1.90
N LEU A 28 -8.27 -1.46 -0.80
CA LEU A 28 -8.98 -1.11 0.43
C LEU A 28 -8.56 0.24 0.99
N ARG A 29 -7.24 0.52 1.00
CA ARG A 29 -6.72 1.83 1.44
C ARG A 29 -7.18 2.98 0.55
N ASN A 30 -7.26 2.76 -0.76
CA ASN A 30 -7.73 3.78 -1.69
C ASN A 30 -9.24 4.00 -1.58
N ALA A 31 -10.03 2.93 -1.45
CA ALA A 31 -11.48 3.02 -1.29
C ALA A 31 -11.88 3.89 -0.09
N GLN A 32 -11.23 3.69 1.05
CA GLN A 32 -11.44 4.50 2.26
C GLN A 32 -11.17 5.99 2.07
N ARG A 33 -10.28 6.36 1.14
CA ARG A 33 -9.98 7.77 0.83
C ARG A 33 -11.05 8.39 -0.06
N VAL A 34 -11.52 7.65 -1.06
CA VAL A 34 -12.48 8.16 -2.06
C VAL A 34 -13.82 8.53 -1.45
N GLU A 35 -14.23 7.89 -0.36
CA GLU A 35 -15.46 8.23 0.37
C GLU A 35 -15.40 9.59 1.09
N GLN A 36 -14.21 10.19 1.23
CA GLN A 36 -14.02 11.44 1.96
C GLN A 36 -13.90 12.64 1.01
N GLU A 37 -14.42 13.78 1.45
CA GLU A 37 -14.20 15.04 0.74
C GLU A 37 -12.71 15.45 0.81
N SER A 38 -12.20 15.97 -0.31
CA SER A 38 -10.83 16.48 -0.38
C SER A 38 -10.66 17.74 0.46
N ALA A 39 -9.64 17.78 1.32
CA ALA A 39 -9.33 18.94 2.15
C ALA A 39 -8.97 20.17 1.30
N ALA A 40 -9.47 21.33 1.71
CA ALA A 40 -9.12 22.59 1.05
C ALA A 40 -7.72 23.10 1.44
N ILE A 41 -7.31 22.78 2.66
CA ILE A 41 -6.05 23.18 3.30
C ILE A 41 -5.26 21.93 3.68
N CYS A 42 -3.93 21.99 3.57
CA CYS A 42 -3.03 20.90 3.91
C CYS A 42 -2.94 20.72 5.43
N ASP A 43 -3.16 19.50 5.93
CA ASP A 43 -3.09 19.20 7.36
C ASP A 43 -1.70 19.37 8.01
N GLU A 44 -0.64 19.52 7.23
CA GLU A 44 0.73 19.61 7.75
C GLU A 44 1.34 21.02 7.72
N CYS A 45 1.12 21.74 6.63
CA CYS A 45 1.74 23.05 6.41
C CYS A 45 0.73 24.19 6.33
N ASP A 46 -0.57 23.90 6.49
CA ASP A 46 -1.67 24.86 6.39
C ASP A 46 -1.75 25.62 5.05
N GLU A 47 -1.05 25.17 4.02
CA GLU A 47 -1.13 25.73 2.67
C GLU A 47 -2.36 25.23 1.91
N PRO A 48 -2.96 26.05 1.03
CA PRO A 48 -4.10 25.63 0.23
C PRO A 48 -3.73 24.50 -0.75
N ILE A 49 -4.56 23.46 -0.78
CA ILE A 49 -4.40 22.34 -1.72
C ILE A 49 -5.00 22.74 -3.09
N PRO A 50 -4.22 22.69 -4.20
CA PRO A 50 -4.73 23.06 -5.51
C PRO A 50 -5.92 22.20 -5.97
N GLU A 51 -6.89 22.81 -6.66
CA GLU A 51 -8.07 22.10 -7.17
C GLU A 51 -7.72 20.90 -8.07
N ALA A 52 -6.71 21.06 -8.93
CA ALA A 52 -6.25 19.97 -9.79
C ALA A 52 -5.88 18.71 -8.99
N ARG A 53 -5.28 18.91 -7.80
CA ARG A 53 -4.92 17.82 -6.90
C ARG A 53 -6.15 17.22 -6.20
N ARG A 54 -7.10 18.06 -5.78
CA ARG A 54 -8.38 17.60 -5.19
C ARG A 54 -9.23 16.79 -6.16
N ARG A 55 -9.20 17.13 -7.45
CA ARG A 55 -9.88 16.39 -8.53
C ARG A 55 -9.16 15.10 -8.91
N ALA A 56 -7.82 15.13 -8.96
CA ALA A 56 -7.02 13.95 -9.31
C ALA A 56 -7.03 12.88 -8.21
N ILE A 57 -7.11 13.30 -6.94
CA ILE A 57 -7.12 12.39 -5.79
C ILE A 57 -8.28 12.80 -4.87
N PRO A 58 -9.46 12.17 -5.02
CA PRO A 58 -10.56 12.33 -4.08
C PRO A 58 -10.14 11.94 -2.66
N GLY A 59 -10.53 12.74 -1.67
CA GLY A 59 -10.12 12.58 -0.27
C GLY A 59 -8.64 12.92 0.00
N VAL A 60 -8.03 13.79 -0.82
CA VAL A 60 -6.67 14.27 -0.54
C VAL A 60 -6.65 15.16 0.70
N ARG A 61 -5.68 14.94 1.57
CA ARG A 61 -5.50 15.70 2.82
C ARG A 61 -4.20 16.52 2.89
N LEU A 62 -3.25 16.24 1.99
CA LEU A 62 -1.93 16.86 1.98
C LEU A 62 -1.62 17.52 0.63
N CYS A 63 -0.88 18.63 0.67
CA CYS A 63 -0.29 19.22 -0.51
C CYS A 63 0.75 18.27 -1.15
N VAL A 64 1.18 18.60 -2.37
CA VAL A 64 2.13 17.75 -3.11
C VAL A 64 3.49 17.68 -2.43
N ALA A 65 3.99 18.79 -1.89
CA ALA A 65 5.29 18.85 -1.23
C ALA A 65 5.33 17.97 0.03
N CYS A 66 4.35 18.14 0.92
CA CYS A 66 4.16 17.31 2.13
C CYS A 66 4.02 15.82 1.79
N GLN A 67 3.17 15.47 0.83
CA GLN A 67 3.02 14.08 0.40
C GLN A 67 4.34 13.51 -0.14
N SER A 68 5.04 14.24 -1.00
CA SER A 68 6.34 13.80 -1.53
C SER A 68 7.40 13.62 -0.44
N GLY A 69 7.37 14.47 0.60
CA GLY A 69 8.22 14.31 1.79
C GLY A 69 7.92 13.01 2.54
N ARG A 70 6.64 12.75 2.84
CA ARG A 70 6.20 11.49 3.47
C ARG A 70 6.57 10.27 2.65
N ASP A 71 6.36 10.30 1.34
CA ASP A 71 6.64 9.17 0.46
C ASP A 71 8.14 8.85 0.40
N LYS A 72 9.01 9.86 0.40
CA LYS A 72 10.48 9.68 0.48
C LYS A 72 10.92 9.12 1.83
N ALA A 73 10.28 9.56 2.91
CA ALA A 73 10.58 9.06 4.25
C ALA A 73 10.02 7.66 4.50
N TRP A 74 8.99 7.25 3.73
CA TRP A 74 8.34 5.97 3.89
C TRP A 74 9.28 4.83 3.53
N ARG A 75 9.51 3.95 4.51
CA ARG A 75 10.22 2.69 4.32
C ARG A 75 9.19 1.56 4.43
N PRO A 76 9.00 0.74 3.39
CA PRO A 76 8.10 -0.39 3.48
C PRO A 76 8.58 -1.31 4.60
N ARG A 77 7.75 -1.45 5.64
CA ARG A 77 7.98 -2.45 6.68
C ARG A 77 7.67 -3.81 6.05
N ALA A 78 8.55 -4.79 6.25
CA ALA A 78 8.25 -6.17 5.90
C ALA A 78 6.94 -6.56 6.60
N GLY A 79 5.95 -6.99 5.82
CA GLY A 79 4.71 -7.51 6.36
C GLY A 79 4.92 -8.88 7.00
N ILE A 80 3.98 -9.30 7.84
CA ILE A 80 3.95 -10.68 8.36
C ILE A 80 3.59 -11.60 7.19
N ASN A 81 4.46 -12.56 6.86
CA ASN A 81 4.10 -13.67 5.97
C ASN A 81 3.19 -14.62 6.74
N ARG A 82 1.88 -14.46 6.56
CA ARG A 82 0.84 -15.24 7.27
C ARG A 82 0.85 -16.73 6.91
N ARG A 83 1.55 -17.14 5.85
CA ARG A 83 1.77 -18.55 5.47
C ARG A 83 3.09 -19.11 6.01
N GLY A 84 3.98 -18.26 6.52
CA GLY A 84 5.19 -18.70 7.22
C GLY A 84 4.84 -19.33 8.56
N SER A 85 5.67 -20.26 9.05
CA SER A 85 5.47 -20.80 10.39
C SER A 85 5.48 -19.65 11.40
N LYS A 86 4.60 -19.71 12.42
CA LYS A 86 4.52 -18.69 13.48
C LYS A 86 5.90 -18.39 14.08
N ASP A 87 6.71 -19.42 14.27
CA ASP A 87 8.08 -19.32 14.81
C ASP A 87 9.08 -18.63 13.86
N SER A 88 8.83 -18.60 12.55
CA SER A 88 9.62 -17.85 11.58
C SER A 88 9.26 -16.36 11.51
N GLN A 89 8.07 -15.99 12.00
CA GLN A 89 7.51 -14.64 11.89
C GLN A 89 7.61 -13.82 13.17
N LEU A 90 7.74 -14.46 14.34
CA LEU A 90 7.73 -13.81 15.66
C LEU A 90 9.11 -13.63 16.31
N LYS A 91 10.19 -13.80 15.54
CA LYS A 91 11.56 -13.51 15.99
C LYS A 91 11.91 -12.04 15.82
#